data_AF-A0A821QHA2-F1
#
_entry.id   AF-A0A821QHA2-F1
#
_cell.length_a   1.000
_cell.length_b   1.000
_cell.length_c   1.000
_cell.angle_alpha   90.00
_cell.angle_beta   90.00
_cell.angle_gamma   90.00
#
_symmetry.space_group_name_H-M   'P 1'
#
loop_
_entity.id
_entity.type
_entity.pdbx_description
1 polymer ?
#
loop_
_entity_poly.entity_id
_entity_poly.type
_entity_poly.pdbx_seq_one_letter_code
_entity_poly.pdbx_strand_id
1 'polypeptide(L)'
;MYKKWYFEVVIDHIEQVTHVQPHIRVGWATTQFQSSPGHGDGFSSNGIGDNTYSYGFDGQNIWFAGRANNVSKDAQQTVFQKNDVIGCLLDLDIPEMWFSLNGRP
;
A
#
# COMPACT_ATOMS: atom_id res chain seq x y z
N MET A 1 -20.00 12.09 -10.95
CA MET A 1 -19.18 11.26 -10.03
C MET A 1 -17.94 12.07 -9.67
N TYR A 2 -17.53 12.10 -8.41
CA TYR A 2 -16.27 12.74 -8.02
C TYR A 2 -15.10 11.92 -8.56
N LYS A 3 -14.08 12.61 -9.08
CA LYS A 3 -12.90 11.99 -9.71
C LYS A 3 -11.65 12.04 -8.84
N LYS A 4 -11.72 12.79 -7.74
CA LYS A 4 -10.63 12.95 -6.79
C LYS A 4 -11.10 12.39 -5.45
N TRP A 5 -10.30 11.51 -4.89
CA TRP A 5 -10.62 10.81 -3.65
C TRP A 5 -9.41 10.87 -2.73
N TYR A 6 -9.69 11.04 -1.44
CA TYR A 6 -8.68 11.06 -0.40
C TYR A 6 -9.21 10.34 0.84
N PHE A 7 -8.37 9.52 1.45
CA PHE A 7 -8.61 8.95 2.77
C PHE A 7 -7.31 8.86 3.56
N GLU A 8 -7.45 8.75 4.89
CA GLU A 8 -6.35 8.48 5.80
C GLU A 8 -6.55 7.15 6.52
N VAL A 9 -5.43 6.48 6.82
CA VAL A 9 -5.38 5.28 7.65
C VAL A 9 -4.43 5.56 8.80
N VAL A 10 -4.87 5.27 10.03
CA VAL A 10 -4.03 5.39 11.22
C VAL A 10 -3.65 4.00 11.72
N ILE A 11 -2.36 3.79 11.96
CA ILE A 11 -1.86 2.56 12.58
C ILE A 11 -2.05 2.65 14.09
N ASP A 12 -3.05 1.96 14.62
CA ASP A 12 -3.28 1.92 16.07
C ASP A 12 -2.32 0.97 16.79
N HIS A 13 -2.09 -0.22 16.20
CA HIS A 13 -1.28 -1.26 16.81
C HIS A 13 -0.66 -2.19 15.76
N ILE A 14 0.59 -2.58 16.00
CA ILE A 14 1.28 -3.64 15.25
C ILE A 14 1.87 -4.60 16.28
N GLU A 15 1.44 -5.86 16.22
CA GLU A 15 1.96 -6.94 17.06
C GLU A 15 2.55 -8.04 16.18
N GLN A 16 3.78 -8.46 16.50
CA GLN A 16 4.37 -9.64 15.89
C GLN A 16 4.10 -10.86 16.78
N VAL A 17 3.14 -11.68 16.36
CA VAL A 17 2.73 -12.90 17.10
C VAL A 17 3.43 -14.18 16.63
N THR A 18 4.19 -14.11 15.52
CA THR A 18 4.96 -15.25 14.97
C THR A 18 6.39 -14.84 14.61
N HIS A 19 7.21 -15.78 14.16
CA HIS A 19 8.55 -15.49 13.63
C HIS A 19 8.54 -14.69 12.32
N VAL A 20 7.39 -14.55 11.66
CA VAL A 20 7.22 -13.78 10.43
C VAL A 20 6.88 -12.33 10.78
N GLN A 21 7.62 -11.38 10.20
CA GLN A 21 7.35 -9.96 10.38
C GLN A 21 5.99 -9.62 9.75
N PRO A 22 5.08 -8.96 10.49
CA PRO A 22 3.82 -8.51 9.91
C PRO A 22 4.10 -7.49 8.81
N HIS A 23 3.36 -7.59 7.71
CA HIS A 23 3.42 -6.63 6.61
C HIS A 23 2.04 -6.02 6.42
N ILE A 24 2.00 -4.74 6.07
CA ILE A 24 0.77 -4.03 5.73
C ILE A 24 1.05 -3.14 4.52
N ARG A 25 0.08 -3.07 3.62
CA ARG A 25 0.08 -2.18 2.47
C ARG A 25 -1.27 -1.51 2.36
N VAL A 26 -1.27 -0.24 1.98
CA VAL A 26 -2.48 0.56 1.75
C VAL A 26 -2.44 1.10 0.33
N GLY A 27 -3.58 1.21 -0.35
CA GLY A 27 -3.64 1.79 -1.68
C GLY A 27 -4.96 1.59 -2.40
N TRP A 28 -4.90 1.56 -3.72
CA TRP A 28 -6.06 1.54 -4.61
C TRP A 28 -6.05 0.32 -5.51
N ALA A 29 -7.24 -0.19 -5.80
CA ALA A 29 -7.43 -1.32 -6.69
C ALA A 29 -8.61 -1.04 -7.64
N THR A 30 -8.51 -1.59 -8.85
CA THR A 30 -9.64 -1.61 -9.78
C THR A 30 -10.64 -2.70 -9.38
N THR A 31 -11.83 -2.66 -9.95
CA THR A 31 -12.85 -3.71 -9.73
C THR A 31 -12.46 -5.08 -10.31
N GLN A 32 -11.35 -5.16 -11.05
CA GLN A 32 -10.80 -6.39 -11.61
C GLN A 32 -9.82 -7.07 -10.63
N PHE A 33 -9.47 -6.40 -9.53
CA PHE A 33 -8.67 -7.00 -8.48
C PHE A 33 -9.42 -8.17 -7.82
N GLN A 34 -8.73 -9.30 -7.70
CA GLN A 34 -9.24 -10.49 -7.03
C GLN A 34 -8.23 -10.91 -5.95
N SER A 35 -8.62 -10.82 -4.69
CA SER A 35 -7.84 -11.36 -3.58
C SER A 35 -7.94 -12.89 -3.59
N SER A 36 -6.80 -13.58 -3.60
CA SER A 36 -6.76 -15.03 -3.51
C SER A 36 -5.84 -15.44 -2.37
N PRO A 37 -6.39 -15.90 -1.23
CA PRO A 37 -5.58 -16.41 -0.13
C PRO A 37 -5.04 -17.80 -0.51
N GLY A 38 -3.85 -17.87 -1.09
CA GLY A 38 -3.22 -19.16 -1.42
C GLY A 38 -1.99 -19.05 -2.32
N HIS A 39 -1.06 -20.00 -2.17
CA HIS A 39 0.10 -20.19 -3.05
C HIS A 39 -0.23 -21.36 -4.00
N GLY A 40 -0.49 -21.11 -5.29
CA GLY A 40 -0.87 -22.21 -6.17
C GLY A 40 -0.86 -22.00 -7.68
N ASP A 41 -1.03 -20.78 -8.20
CA ASP A 41 -1.14 -20.56 -9.65
C ASP A 41 -0.10 -19.58 -10.22
N GLY A 42 0.75 -18.99 -9.38
CA GLY A 42 1.73 -17.97 -9.79
C GLY A 42 1.12 -16.59 -10.11
N PHE A 43 -0.20 -16.44 -9.96
CA PHE A 43 -0.97 -15.20 -10.14
C PHE A 43 -1.69 -14.76 -8.86
N SER A 44 -1.62 -15.57 -7.79
CA SER A 44 -2.15 -15.29 -6.46
C SER A 44 -1.73 -13.90 -5.97
N SER A 45 -2.70 -13.03 -5.77
CA SER A 45 -2.52 -11.71 -5.17
C SER A 45 -2.88 -11.81 -3.69
N ASN A 46 -1.85 -11.97 -2.85
CA ASN A 46 -2.01 -12.07 -1.40
C ASN A 46 -2.37 -10.71 -0.79
N GLY A 47 -1.95 -9.62 -1.44
CA GLY A 47 -2.28 -8.26 -1.06
C GLY A 47 -2.30 -7.29 -2.24
N ILE A 48 -2.48 -6.02 -1.91
CA ILE A 48 -2.50 -4.93 -2.87
C ILE A 48 -1.08 -4.67 -3.43
N GLY A 49 -0.98 -4.36 -4.72
CA GLY A 49 0.29 -4.16 -5.43
C GLY A 49 0.96 -5.43 -5.92
N ASP A 50 0.41 -6.62 -5.65
CA ASP A 50 0.95 -7.90 -6.14
C ASP A 50 0.65 -8.15 -7.63
N ASN A 51 -0.38 -7.50 -8.18
CA ASN A 51 -0.81 -7.64 -9.58
C ASN A 51 -0.87 -6.28 -10.30
N THR A 52 -1.24 -6.31 -11.59
CA THR A 52 -1.38 -5.11 -12.43
C THR A 52 -2.69 -4.35 -12.21
N TYR A 53 -3.59 -4.86 -11.37
CA TYR A 53 -4.90 -4.26 -11.10
C TYR A 53 -4.93 -3.41 -9.83
N SER A 54 -3.80 -3.29 -9.14
CA SER A 54 -3.70 -2.61 -7.86
C SER A 54 -2.34 -1.97 -7.63
N TYR A 55 -2.32 -0.92 -6.82
CA TYR A 55 -1.14 -0.21 -6.37
C TYR A 55 -1.15 -0.14 -4.84
N GLY A 56 -0.01 -0.39 -4.21
CA GLY A 56 0.13 -0.39 -2.76
C GLY A 56 1.30 0.43 -2.27
N PHE A 57 1.25 0.88 -1.03
CA PHE A 57 2.33 1.55 -0.31
C PHE A 57 2.51 0.89 1.06
N ASP A 58 3.76 0.55 1.42
CA ASP A 58 4.13 -0.12 2.69
C ASP A 58 4.86 0.80 3.70
N GLY A 59 4.92 2.10 3.42
CA GLY A 59 5.66 3.07 4.22
C GLY A 59 7.03 3.42 3.64
N GLN A 60 7.56 2.60 2.73
CA GLN A 60 8.86 2.81 2.10
C GLN A 60 8.80 2.69 0.56
N ASN A 61 8.04 1.74 0.06
CA ASN A 61 7.99 1.32 -1.33
C ASN A 61 6.58 1.48 -1.90
N ILE A 62 6.49 1.89 -3.16
CA ILE A 62 5.30 1.72 -3.99
C ILE A 62 5.39 0.35 -4.66
N TRP A 63 4.34 -0.46 -4.46
CA TRP A 63 4.19 -1.80 -4.99
C TRP A 63 3.24 -1.82 -6.18
N PHE A 64 3.69 -2.44 -7.27
CA PHE A 64 2.89 -2.68 -8.47
C PHE A 64 3.39 -3.94 -9.18
N ALA A 65 2.46 -4.81 -9.61
CA ALA A 65 2.78 -6.05 -10.30
C ALA A 65 3.86 -6.90 -9.61
N GLY A 66 3.82 -6.96 -8.27
CA GLY A 66 4.74 -7.73 -7.44
C GLY A 66 6.13 -7.11 -7.29
N ARG A 67 6.34 -5.88 -7.77
CA ARG A 67 7.62 -5.16 -7.68
C ARG A 67 7.52 -4.01 -6.69
N ALA A 68 8.51 -3.93 -5.78
CA ALA A 68 8.70 -2.79 -4.88
C ALA A 68 9.58 -1.73 -5.55
N ASN A 69 9.12 -0.48 -5.54
CA ASN A 69 9.90 0.69 -5.94
C ASN A 69 10.09 1.58 -4.71
N ASN A 70 11.33 1.72 -4.24
CA ASN A 70 11.63 2.53 -3.07
C ASN A 70 11.41 4.02 -3.37
N VAL A 71 10.55 4.66 -2.56
CA VAL A 71 10.24 6.09 -2.66
C VAL A 71 10.59 6.85 -1.38
N SER A 72 10.98 6.15 -0.31
CA SER A 72 11.39 6.77 0.94
C SER A 72 12.68 7.55 0.76
N LYS A 73 12.67 8.80 1.20
CA LYS A 73 13.89 9.61 1.33
C LYS A 73 14.61 9.38 2.66
N ASP A 74 13.95 8.70 3.59
CA ASP A 74 14.50 8.36 4.89
C ASP A 74 14.94 6.90 4.90
N ALA A 75 16.26 6.69 4.98
CA ALA A 75 16.85 5.36 5.04
C ALA A 75 16.49 4.60 6.35
N GLN A 76 16.04 5.30 7.39
CA GLN A 76 15.59 4.70 8.65
C GLN A 76 14.12 4.25 8.58
N GLN A 77 13.33 4.79 7.65
CA GLN A 77 11.94 4.39 7.49
C GLN A 77 11.87 3.07 6.72
N THR A 78 11.64 1.98 7.45
CA THR A 78 11.59 0.62 6.90
C THR A 78 10.19 0.01 6.93
N VAL A 79 9.38 0.36 7.93
CA VAL A 79 8.02 -0.16 8.13
C VAL A 79 7.16 0.89 8.82
N PHE A 80 5.83 0.78 8.70
CA PHE A 80 4.93 1.60 9.51
C PHE A 80 5.09 1.31 11.01
N GLN A 81 4.83 2.33 11.81
CA GLN A 81 4.89 2.30 13.26
C GLN A 81 3.54 2.69 13.86
N LYS A 82 3.36 2.40 15.15
CA LYS A 82 2.19 2.86 15.90
C LYS A 82 2.08 4.39 15.80
N ASN A 83 0.85 4.85 15.59
CA ASN A 83 0.44 6.23 15.35
C ASN A 83 0.86 6.83 13.99
N ASP A 84 1.46 6.05 13.09
CA ASP A 84 1.66 6.53 11.73
C ASP A 84 0.31 6.80 11.05
N VAL A 85 0.24 7.95 10.36
CA VAL A 85 -0.91 8.36 9.57
C VAL A 85 -0.52 8.27 8.09
N ILE A 86 -1.22 7.40 7.35
CA ILE A 86 -1.04 7.19 5.93
C ILE A 86 -2.14 7.92 5.17
N GLY A 87 -1.77 8.94 4.40
CA GLY A 87 -2.67 9.60 3.46
C GLY A 87 -2.63 8.90 2.10
N CYS A 88 -3.80 8.72 1.47
CA CYS A 88 -3.94 8.08 0.17
C CYS A 88 -4.81 8.95 -0.73
N LEU A 89 -4.21 9.53 -1.76
CA LEU A 89 -4.89 10.36 -2.76
C LEU A 89 -4.94 9.65 -4.11
N LEU A 90 -6.08 9.75 -4.77
CA LEU A 90 -6.28 9.36 -6.16
C LEU A 90 -6.89 10.53 -6.92
N ASP A 91 -6.20 10.97 -7.96
CA ASP A 91 -6.73 11.87 -8.98
C ASP A 91 -6.97 11.07 -10.26
N LEU A 92 -8.16 11.22 -10.86
CA LEU A 92 -8.52 10.60 -12.13
C LEU A 92 -8.63 11.63 -13.26
N ASP A 93 -8.55 12.93 -12.98
CA ASP A 93 -8.45 13.97 -14.00
C ASP A 93 -7.03 14.02 -14.57
N ILE A 94 -6.04 13.90 -13.69
CA ILE A 94 -4.66 13.57 -14.04
C ILE A 94 -4.37 12.17 -13.50
N PRO A 95 -3.75 11.25 -14.27
CA PRO A 95 -3.57 9.85 -13.87
C PRO A 95 -2.50 9.75 -12.77
N GLU A 96 -2.85 10.16 -11.55
CA GLU A 96 -1.91 10.42 -10.49
C GLU A 96 -2.41 9.85 -9.16
N MET A 97 -1.48 9.26 -8.41
CA MET A 97 -1.72 8.66 -7.12
C MET A 97 -0.61 9.08 -6.18
N TRP A 98 -0.99 9.57 -5.00
CA TRP A 98 -0.05 10.03 -3.98
C TRP A 98 -0.28 9.32 -2.67
N PHE A 99 0.83 9.04 -2.01
CA PHE A 99 0.84 8.57 -0.63
C PHE A 99 1.56 9.59 0.22
N SER A 100 1.16 9.72 1.47
CA SER A 100 1.90 10.49 2.46
C SER A 100 2.02 9.71 3.74
N LEU A 101 3.15 9.85 4.42
CA LEU A 101 3.39 9.31 5.76
C LEU A 101 3.58 10.47 6.73
N ASN A 102 2.70 10.57 7.73
CA ASN A 102 2.71 11.63 8.74
C ASN A 102 2.72 13.04 8.12
N GLY A 103 1.92 13.23 7.07
CA GLY A 103 1.79 14.49 6.32
C GLY A 103 2.95 14.79 5.36
N ARG A 104 3.94 13.90 5.22
CA ARG A 104 5.05 14.03 4.27
C ARG A 104 4.79 13.19 3.02
N PRO A 105 4.88 13.77 1.80
CA PRO A 105 4.77 13.02 0.55
C PRO A 105 5.98 12.14 0.28
#